data_AF-A0A7C1SJL2-F1
#
_entry.id   AF-A0A7C1SJL2-F1
#
_cell.length_a   1.000
_cell.length_b   1.000
_cell.length_c   1.000
_cell.angle_alpha   90.00
_cell.angle_beta   90.00
_cell.angle_gamma   90.00
#
_symmetry.space_group_name_H-M   'P 1'
#
loop_
_entity.id
_entity.type
_entity.pdbx_description
1 polymer ?
#
loop_
_entity_poly.entity_id
_entity_poly.type
_entity_poly.pdbx_seq_one_letter_code
_entity_poly.pdbx_strand_id
1 'polypeptide(L)'
;MSMWDELKRFFGMTSEPETTVTKSEGGEMSDISKMTVDEVNKYMEEHCGFVPRMFKIINTVTPVPGKTFADFYESIFGEGALSKAVKELMFMSGGVAYCSPRCIIHVIPAINAGATSEQVFEAASVGMILAGFVPGGTGIPYAFEYALKCIEIDAKFRKGEEWEYLPQPKFDKGIF
;
A
#
# COMPACT_ATOMS: atom_id res chain seq x y z
N MET A 1 31.54 -2.12 -31.16
CA MET A 1 30.37 -1.63 -30.42
C MET A 1 29.82 -2.83 -29.67
N SER A 2 29.57 -2.74 -28.36
CA SER A 2 29.17 -3.88 -27.54
C SER A 2 27.72 -4.27 -27.84
N MET A 3 27.36 -5.55 -27.75
CA MET A 3 25.96 -6.02 -27.83
C MET A 3 25.05 -5.31 -26.82
N TRP A 4 25.63 -4.85 -25.72
CA TRP A 4 24.96 -4.01 -24.72
C TRP A 4 24.62 -2.59 -25.21
N ASP A 5 25.42 -2.01 -26.11
CA ASP A 5 25.19 -0.66 -26.64
C ASP A 5 24.01 -0.64 -27.63
N GLU A 6 23.85 -1.72 -28.41
CA GLU A 6 22.71 -1.89 -29.32
C GLU A 6 21.40 -2.12 -28.56
N LEU A 7 21.46 -2.88 -27.46
CA LEU A 7 20.33 -3.09 -26.55
C LEU A 7 19.83 -1.78 -25.93
N LYS A 8 20.73 -0.95 -25.39
CA LYS A 8 20.36 0.36 -24.80
C LYS A 8 19.69 1.28 -25.83
N ARG A 9 20.14 1.24 -27.08
CA ARG A 9 19.59 2.05 -28.17
C ARG A 9 18.22 1.55 -28.66
N PHE A 10 18.02 0.24 -28.70
CA PHE A 10 16.75 -0.37 -29.10
C PHE A 10 15.60 -0.06 -28.13
N PHE A 11 15.90 0.01 -26.83
CA PHE A 11 14.91 0.31 -25.77
C PHE A 11 14.75 1.80 -25.43
N GLY A 12 15.41 2.71 -26.16
CA GLY A 12 15.28 4.15 -25.91
C GLY A 12 15.77 4.60 -24.52
N MET A 13 16.62 3.81 -23.88
CA MET A 13 17.13 4.09 -22.53
C MET A 13 18.30 5.08 -22.63
N THR A 14 18.01 6.38 -22.57
CA THR A 14 19.03 7.43 -22.52
C THR A 14 19.50 7.65 -21.08
N SER A 15 20.81 7.39 -20.87
CA SER A 15 21.61 7.56 -19.63
C SER A 15 21.10 6.87 -18.37
N GLU A 16 22.02 6.22 -17.66
CA GLU A 16 21.80 5.71 -16.30
C GLU A 16 21.40 6.90 -15.39
N PRO A 17 20.37 6.76 -14.53
CA PRO A 17 20.17 7.76 -13.49
C PRO A 17 21.42 7.74 -12.62
N GLU A 18 22.05 8.89 -12.42
CA GLU A 18 23.03 9.05 -11.35
C GLU A 18 22.34 8.65 -10.05
N THR A 19 22.62 7.44 -9.55
CA THR A 19 22.32 7.08 -8.18
C THR A 19 23.30 7.83 -7.30
N THR A 20 23.02 9.11 -7.07
CA THR A 20 23.46 9.78 -5.85
C THR A 20 22.76 9.08 -4.70
N VAL A 21 23.38 8.01 -4.20
CA VAL A 21 23.16 7.58 -2.82
C VAL A 21 23.72 8.71 -1.98
N THR A 22 22.86 9.68 -1.66
CA THR A 22 23.12 10.62 -0.59
C THR A 22 23.37 9.77 0.65
N LYS A 23 24.59 9.85 1.18
CA LYS A 23 24.86 9.39 2.55
C LYS A 23 23.85 10.13 3.41
N SER A 24 22.92 9.42 4.05
CA SER A 24 22.05 10.04 5.04
C SER A 24 22.95 10.66 6.10
N GLU A 25 22.94 11.98 6.15
CA GLU A 25 23.73 12.74 7.10
C GLU A 25 23.24 12.37 8.50
N GLY A 26 24.16 12.05 9.43
CA GLY A 26 23.80 11.59 10.77
C GLY A 26 22.93 12.56 11.60
N GLY A 27 22.70 13.78 11.10
CA GLY A 27 21.74 14.74 11.64
C GLY A 27 20.28 14.32 11.44
N GLU A 28 19.91 13.82 10.27
CA GLU A 28 18.52 13.50 9.92
C GLU A 28 17.96 12.37 10.80
N MET A 29 18.71 11.28 10.97
CA MET A 29 18.34 10.18 11.88
C MET A 29 18.19 10.64 13.34
N SER A 30 19.04 11.58 13.76
CA SER A 30 19.01 12.12 15.13
C SER A 30 17.77 12.97 15.38
N ASP A 31 17.23 13.63 14.36
CA ASP A 31 16.03 14.45 14.48
C ASP A 31 14.74 13.61 14.43
N ILE A 32 14.71 12.55 13.62
CA ILE A 32 13.59 11.60 13.61
C ILE A 32 13.43 10.95 14.99
N SER A 33 14.54 10.59 15.64
CA SER A 33 14.52 9.92 16.95
C SER A 33 13.87 10.75 18.07
N LYS A 34 13.72 12.06 17.87
CA LYS A 34 13.12 13.00 18.83
C LYS A 34 11.62 13.21 18.61
N MET A 35 11.06 12.71 17.50
CA MET A 35 9.63 12.83 17.23
C MET A 35 8.82 12.12 18.32
N THR A 36 7.74 12.76 18.76
CA THR A 36 6.70 12.15 19.58
C THR A 36 5.87 11.16 18.76
N VAL A 37 5.12 10.29 19.46
CA VAL A 37 4.22 9.31 18.85
C VAL A 37 3.19 9.99 17.94
N ASP A 38 2.64 11.12 18.38
CA ASP A 38 1.62 11.85 17.63
C ASP A 38 2.21 12.52 16.37
N GLU A 39 3.43 13.06 16.46
CA GLU A 39 4.11 13.64 15.31
C GLU A 39 4.43 12.59 14.24
N VAL A 40 4.94 11.41 14.62
CA VAL A 40 5.21 10.36 13.63
C VAL A 40 3.93 9.77 13.07
N ASN A 41 2.89 9.59 13.89
CA ASN A 41 1.58 9.12 13.40
C ASN A 41 0.99 10.10 12.40
N LYS A 42 1.02 11.40 12.69
CA LYS A 42 0.56 12.44 11.78
C LYS A 42 1.37 12.44 10.47
N TYR A 43 2.70 12.31 10.55
CA TYR A 43 3.55 12.19 9.37
C TYR A 43 3.15 10.98 8.51
N MET A 44 2.90 9.83 9.15
CA MET A 44 2.40 8.65 8.43
C MET A 44 1.02 8.88 7.82
N GLU A 45 0.10 9.60 8.47
CA GLU A 45 -1.20 9.92 7.87
C GLU A 45 -1.05 10.80 6.63
N GLU A 46 -0.18 11.81 6.69
CA GLU A 46 0.05 12.73 5.56
C GLU A 46 0.68 12.01 4.35
N HIS A 47 1.64 11.12 4.59
CA HIS A 47 2.40 10.44 3.53
C HIS A 47 1.81 9.09 3.10
N CYS A 48 1.23 8.31 4.01
CA CYS A 48 0.61 7.02 3.69
C CYS A 48 -0.91 7.11 3.48
N GLY A 49 -1.56 8.22 3.87
CA GLY A 49 -3.02 8.34 3.87
C GLY A 49 -3.72 7.67 5.07
N PHE A 50 -2.97 7.00 5.96
CA PHE A 50 -3.44 6.39 7.20
C PHE A 50 -2.24 5.99 8.08
N VAL A 51 -2.46 5.73 9.38
CA VAL A 51 -1.47 5.01 10.21
C VAL A 51 -1.73 3.50 10.15
N PRO A 52 -0.83 2.70 9.54
CA PRO A 52 -1.00 1.26 9.54
C PRO A 52 -0.99 0.68 10.95
N ARG A 53 -1.81 -0.35 11.18
CA ARG A 53 -2.02 -0.93 12.52
C ARG A 53 -0.71 -1.33 13.22
N MET A 54 0.28 -1.86 12.49
CA MET A 54 1.57 -2.22 13.07
C MET A 54 2.32 -1.01 13.63
N PHE A 55 2.21 0.16 12.99
CA PHE A 55 2.92 1.36 13.39
C PHE A 55 2.27 2.07 14.58
N LYS A 56 0.97 1.87 14.84
CA LYS A 56 0.34 2.34 16.07
C LYS A 56 1.03 1.83 17.35
N ILE A 57 1.70 0.67 17.28
CA ILE A 57 2.50 0.13 18.38
C ILE A 57 3.99 0.42 18.18
N ILE A 58 4.54 0.22 16.97
CA ILE A 58 5.97 0.46 16.74
C ILE A 58 6.36 1.91 17.08
N ASN A 59 5.50 2.88 16.73
CA ASN A 59 5.75 4.30 16.96
C ASN A 59 5.77 4.67 18.46
N THR A 60 5.18 3.86 19.35
CA THR A 60 5.27 4.09 20.81
C THR A 60 6.62 3.66 21.38
N VAL A 61 7.35 2.81 20.65
CA VAL A 61 8.69 2.34 21.01
C VAL A 61 9.75 3.22 20.36
N THR A 62 9.59 3.55 19.07
CA THR A 62 10.48 4.43 18.33
C THR A 62 9.80 5.01 17.09
N PRO A 63 9.98 6.30 16.78
CA PRO A 63 9.39 6.93 15.59
C PRO A 63 10.15 6.59 14.29
N VAL A 64 11.39 6.11 14.39
CA VAL A 64 12.29 5.95 13.22
C VAL A 64 11.71 5.02 12.14
N PRO A 65 11.20 3.81 12.47
CA PRO A 65 10.64 2.93 11.46
C PRO A 65 9.38 3.49 10.80
N GLY A 66 8.53 4.20 11.56
CA GLY A 66 7.29 4.79 11.05
C GLY A 66 7.55 5.85 9.99
N LYS A 67 8.43 6.82 10.29
CA LYS A 67 8.81 7.84 9.32
C LYS A 67 9.52 7.24 8.09
N THR A 68 10.48 6.35 8.32
CA THR A 68 11.23 5.71 7.21
C THR A 68 10.31 4.92 6.28
N PHE A 69 9.33 4.21 6.85
CA PHE A 69 8.32 3.51 6.06
C PHE A 69 7.45 4.49 5.27
N ALA A 70 7.03 5.60 5.87
CA ALA A 70 6.24 6.62 5.19
C ALA A 70 6.99 7.25 4.00
N ASP A 71 8.30 7.50 4.17
CA ASP A 71 9.15 8.02 3.09
C ASP A 71 9.24 7.01 1.92
N PHE A 72 9.46 5.73 2.23
CA PHE A 72 9.46 4.66 1.23
C PHE A 72 8.09 4.51 0.56
N TYR A 73 7.01 4.52 1.34
CA TYR A 73 5.64 4.42 0.85
C TYR A 73 5.33 5.53 -0.15
N GLU A 74 5.61 6.79 0.21
CA GLU A 74 5.37 7.95 -0.65
C GLU A 74 6.23 7.90 -1.93
N SER A 75 7.45 7.36 -1.87
CA SER A 75 8.28 7.20 -3.08
C SER A 75 7.66 6.26 -4.14
N ILE A 76 6.78 5.33 -3.70
CA ILE A 76 6.09 4.38 -4.59
C ILE A 76 4.69 4.88 -4.93
N PHE A 77 3.89 5.20 -3.91
CA PHE A 77 2.47 5.52 -4.03
C PHE A 77 2.19 7.00 -4.26
N GLY A 78 3.13 7.89 -3.99
CA GLY A 78 2.99 9.33 -4.22
C GLY A 78 2.68 9.70 -5.66
N GLU A 79 2.37 10.97 -5.90
CA GLU A 79 2.01 11.47 -7.23
C GLU A 79 3.13 11.26 -8.27
N GLY A 80 2.73 11.01 -9.52
CA GLY A 80 3.65 10.78 -10.63
C GLY A 80 2.92 10.62 -11.96
N ALA A 81 3.46 9.79 -12.86
CA ALA A 81 2.79 9.49 -14.14
C ALA A 81 1.42 8.81 -13.96
N LEU A 82 1.26 8.06 -12.86
CA LEU A 82 -0.04 7.62 -12.35
C LEU A 82 -0.31 8.38 -11.07
N SER A 83 -1.57 8.78 -10.85
CA SER A 83 -1.97 9.43 -9.60
C SER A 83 -1.88 8.48 -8.42
N LYS A 84 -1.77 9.02 -7.21
CA LYS A 84 -1.77 8.22 -5.98
C LYS A 84 -3.01 7.34 -5.88
N ALA A 85 -4.20 7.90 -6.13
CA ALA A 85 -5.44 7.15 -6.15
C ALA A 85 -5.40 5.92 -7.08
N VAL A 86 -4.85 6.06 -8.29
CA VAL A 86 -4.74 4.94 -9.24
C VAL A 86 -3.78 3.87 -8.72
N LYS A 87 -2.62 4.24 -8.18
CA LYS A 87 -1.64 3.29 -7.63
C LYS A 87 -2.20 2.53 -6.43
N GLU A 88 -2.92 3.22 -5.55
CA GLU A 88 -3.58 2.62 -4.39
C GLU A 88 -4.67 1.62 -4.82
N LEU A 89 -5.50 1.98 -5.81
CA LEU A 89 -6.51 1.08 -6.38
C LEU A 89 -5.89 -0.15 -7.05
N MET A 90 -4.77 0.00 -7.76
CA MET A 90 -4.02 -1.11 -8.36
C MET A 90 -3.53 -2.09 -7.28
N PHE A 91 -2.95 -1.57 -6.20
CA PHE A 91 -2.46 -2.41 -5.11
C PHE A 91 -3.60 -3.08 -4.33
N MET A 92 -4.69 -2.36 -4.08
CA MET A 92 -5.92 -2.90 -3.51
C MET A 92 -6.47 -4.05 -4.36
N SER A 93 -6.52 -3.89 -5.69
CA SER A 93 -6.95 -4.92 -6.65
C SER A 93 -6.09 -6.18 -6.56
N GLY A 94 -4.76 -6.03 -6.44
CA GLY A 94 -3.85 -7.13 -6.16
C GLY A 94 -4.12 -7.80 -4.81
N GLY A 95 -4.47 -7.02 -3.79
CA GLY A 95 -4.91 -7.52 -2.49
C GLY A 95 -6.17 -8.38 -2.56
N VAL A 96 -7.15 -8.00 -3.40
CA VAL A 96 -8.34 -8.81 -3.69
C VAL A 96 -7.93 -10.11 -4.38
N ALA A 97 -7.11 -10.04 -5.43
CA ALA A 97 -6.68 -11.22 -6.18
C ALA A 97 -5.93 -12.24 -5.30
N TYR A 98 -5.12 -11.75 -4.36
CA TYR A 98 -4.37 -12.58 -3.40
C TYR A 98 -5.14 -12.92 -2.12
N CYS A 99 -6.42 -12.53 -1.99
CA CYS A 99 -7.20 -12.73 -0.78
C CYS A 99 -6.44 -12.24 0.49
N SER A 100 -5.78 -11.08 0.39
CA SER A 100 -4.98 -10.52 1.48
C SER A 100 -5.77 -9.45 2.23
N PRO A 101 -6.25 -9.73 3.45
CA PRO A 101 -7.00 -8.74 4.23
C PRO A 101 -6.13 -7.51 4.51
N ARG A 102 -4.83 -7.73 4.72
CA ARG A 102 -3.84 -6.68 5.00
C ARG A 102 -3.55 -5.78 3.79
N CYS A 103 -3.86 -6.21 2.57
CA CYS A 103 -3.63 -5.40 1.37
C CYS A 103 -4.91 -4.72 0.87
N ILE A 104 -6.11 -5.29 1.12
CA ILE A 104 -7.36 -4.62 0.72
C ILE A 104 -7.62 -3.31 1.48
N ILE A 105 -6.90 -3.08 2.59
CA ILE A 105 -6.94 -1.82 3.35
C ILE A 105 -6.55 -0.60 2.51
N HIS A 106 -5.86 -0.80 1.40
CA HIS A 106 -5.49 0.27 0.45
C HIS A 106 -6.71 0.98 -0.17
N VAL A 107 -7.92 0.45 0.03
CA VAL A 107 -9.17 1.20 -0.20
C VAL A 107 -9.20 2.54 0.55
N ILE A 108 -8.67 2.61 1.78
CA ILE A 108 -8.66 3.83 2.61
C ILE A 108 -7.75 4.92 2.02
N PRO A 109 -6.44 4.69 1.81
CA PRO A 109 -5.59 5.69 1.18
C PRO A 109 -6.02 6.02 -0.26
N ALA A 110 -6.64 5.09 -1.00
CA ALA A 110 -7.25 5.40 -2.30
C ALA A 110 -8.38 6.44 -2.16
N ILE A 111 -9.31 6.25 -1.21
CA ILE A 111 -10.40 7.20 -0.95
C ILE A 111 -9.84 8.55 -0.51
N ASN A 112 -8.87 8.56 0.41
CA ASN A 112 -8.22 9.79 0.87
C ASN A 112 -7.46 10.52 -0.24
N ALA A 113 -6.97 9.79 -1.25
CA ALA A 113 -6.37 10.34 -2.46
C ALA A 113 -7.40 10.73 -3.54
N GLY A 114 -8.70 10.63 -3.26
CA GLY A 114 -9.78 11.10 -4.13
C GLY A 114 -10.46 10.04 -4.99
N ALA A 115 -10.20 8.75 -4.77
CA ALA A 115 -10.92 7.69 -5.49
C ALA A 115 -12.43 7.73 -5.19
N THR A 116 -13.27 7.52 -6.20
CA THR A 116 -14.72 7.38 -6.04
C THR A 116 -15.12 5.95 -5.69
N SER A 117 -16.34 5.76 -5.18
CA SER A 117 -16.88 4.42 -4.89
C SER A 117 -16.97 3.56 -6.16
N GLU A 118 -17.25 4.17 -7.32
CA GLU A 118 -17.28 3.49 -8.62
C GLU A 118 -15.88 3.00 -9.01
N GLN A 119 -14.84 3.80 -8.78
CA GLN A 119 -13.45 3.38 -9.04
C GLN A 119 -13.01 2.25 -8.10
N VAL A 120 -13.41 2.28 -6.82
CA VAL A 120 -13.19 1.19 -5.87
C VAL A 120 -13.89 -0.08 -6.36
N PHE A 121 -15.16 0.02 -6.76
CA PHE A 121 -15.95 -1.09 -7.26
C PHE A 121 -15.32 -1.73 -8.52
N GLU A 122 -14.93 -0.93 -9.50
CA GLU A 122 -14.30 -1.43 -10.73
C GLU A 122 -12.96 -2.10 -10.44
N ALA A 123 -12.09 -1.47 -9.62
CA ALA A 123 -10.79 -2.03 -9.27
C ALA A 123 -10.90 -3.35 -8.47
N ALA A 124 -11.85 -3.43 -7.53
CA ALA A 124 -12.13 -4.65 -6.77
C ALA A 124 -12.66 -5.77 -7.69
N SER A 125 -13.53 -5.42 -8.64
CA SER A 125 -14.07 -6.37 -9.64
C SER A 125 -12.97 -6.92 -10.54
N VAL A 126 -12.04 -6.07 -10.99
CA VAL A 126 -10.84 -6.51 -11.73
C VAL A 126 -10.00 -7.45 -10.87
N GLY A 127 -9.78 -7.13 -9.59
CA GLY A 127 -9.02 -7.96 -8.65
C GLY A 127 -9.62 -9.34 -8.46
N MET A 128 -10.95 -9.41 -8.36
CA MET A 128 -11.69 -10.66 -8.30
C MET A 128 -11.44 -11.52 -9.55
N ILE A 129 -11.49 -10.94 -10.76
CA ILE A 129 -11.24 -11.68 -12.00
C ILE A 129 -9.76 -12.07 -12.13
N LEU A 130 -8.83 -11.22 -11.68
CA LEU A 130 -7.38 -11.49 -11.67
C LEU A 130 -7.01 -12.73 -10.84
N ALA A 131 -7.80 -13.08 -9.82
CA ALA A 131 -7.61 -14.33 -9.07
C ALA A 131 -7.69 -15.59 -9.96
N GLY A 132 -8.42 -15.50 -11.08
CA GLY A 132 -8.51 -16.54 -12.09
C GLY A 132 -9.01 -17.89 -11.56
N PHE A 133 -8.67 -18.96 -12.27
CA PHE A 133 -8.92 -20.35 -11.88
C PHE A 133 -7.62 -21.17 -11.92
N VAL A 134 -6.55 -20.60 -11.35
CA VAL A 134 -5.23 -21.25 -11.36
C VAL A 134 -5.21 -22.38 -10.32
N PRO A 135 -4.72 -23.58 -10.66
CA PRO A 135 -4.52 -24.65 -9.68
C PRO A 135 -3.69 -24.19 -8.49
N GLY A 136 -4.22 -24.31 -7.27
CA GLY A 136 -3.58 -23.84 -6.04
C GLY A 136 -3.61 -22.32 -5.82
N GLY A 137 -4.25 -21.56 -6.72
CA GLY A 137 -4.52 -20.13 -6.54
C GLY A 137 -5.74 -19.88 -5.64
N THR A 138 -5.98 -18.60 -5.34
CA THR A 138 -7.13 -18.16 -4.53
C THR A 138 -8.46 -18.50 -5.19
N GLY A 139 -8.59 -18.25 -6.49
CA GLY A 139 -9.80 -18.51 -7.27
C GLY A 139 -10.86 -17.40 -7.14
N ILE A 140 -11.59 -17.16 -8.24
CA ILE A 140 -12.66 -16.15 -8.31
C ILE A 140 -13.66 -16.23 -7.15
N PRO A 141 -14.20 -17.41 -6.74
CA PRO A 141 -15.21 -17.48 -5.68
C PRO A 141 -14.72 -16.94 -4.33
N TYR A 142 -13.44 -17.14 -4.00
CA TYR A 142 -12.87 -16.64 -2.75
C TYR A 142 -12.50 -15.16 -2.86
N ALA A 143 -11.92 -14.73 -3.99
CA ALA A 143 -11.58 -13.33 -4.22
C ALA A 143 -12.84 -12.43 -4.26
N PHE A 144 -14.01 -12.97 -4.63
CA PHE A 144 -15.29 -12.27 -4.54
C PHE A 144 -15.58 -11.77 -3.12
N GLU A 145 -15.29 -12.56 -2.08
CA GLU A 145 -15.49 -12.15 -0.68
C GLU A 145 -14.62 -10.93 -0.33
N TYR A 146 -13.39 -10.88 -0.86
CA TYR A 146 -12.48 -9.76 -0.67
C TYR A 146 -12.92 -8.52 -1.45
N ALA A 147 -13.47 -8.69 -2.66
CA ALA A 147 -14.04 -7.58 -3.42
C ALA A 147 -15.25 -6.97 -2.70
N LEU A 148 -16.16 -7.80 -2.17
CA LEU A 148 -17.27 -7.34 -1.35
C LEU A 148 -16.77 -6.62 -0.10
N LYS A 149 -15.68 -7.11 0.51
CA LYS A 149 -15.09 -6.48 1.68
C LYS A 149 -14.56 -5.08 1.40
N CYS A 150 -13.93 -4.85 0.24
CA CYS A 150 -13.52 -3.51 -0.18
C CYS A 150 -14.71 -2.54 -0.28
N ILE A 151 -15.82 -3.00 -0.87
CA ILE A 151 -17.04 -2.20 -1.02
C ILE A 151 -17.68 -1.91 0.35
N GLU A 152 -17.69 -2.88 1.26
CA GLU A 152 -18.17 -2.68 2.64
C GLU A 152 -17.32 -1.63 3.37
N ILE A 153 -15.99 -1.71 3.26
CA ILE A 153 -15.07 -0.76 3.89
C ILE A 153 -15.26 0.64 3.30
N ASP A 154 -15.35 0.79 1.99
CA ASP A 154 -15.64 2.08 1.33
C ASP A 154 -16.93 2.72 1.87
N ALA A 155 -18.01 1.95 1.89
CA ALA A 155 -19.31 2.42 2.36
C ALA A 155 -19.29 2.84 3.83
N LYS A 156 -18.63 2.07 4.70
CA LYS A 156 -18.51 2.37 6.13
C LYS A 156 -17.61 3.56 6.40
N PHE A 157 -16.43 3.59 5.78
CA PHE A 157 -15.46 4.66 5.95
C PHE A 157 -16.05 6.02 5.57
N ARG A 158 -16.75 6.10 4.43
CA ARG A 158 -17.40 7.35 3.99
C ARG A 158 -18.50 7.83 4.93
N LYS A 159 -19.15 6.92 5.66
CA LYS A 159 -20.16 7.26 6.67
C LYS A 159 -19.57 7.56 8.06
N GLY A 160 -18.25 7.42 8.23
CA GLY A 160 -17.60 7.50 9.53
C GLY A 160 -17.98 6.35 10.47
N GLU A 161 -18.46 5.24 9.92
CA GLU A 161 -18.76 4.03 10.68
C GLU A 161 -17.47 3.24 10.95
N GLU A 162 -17.45 2.48 12.05
CA GLU A 162 -16.38 1.53 12.34
C GLU A 162 -16.29 0.46 11.24
N TRP A 163 -15.08 0.23 10.75
CA TRP A 163 -14.76 -0.77 9.73
C TRP A 163 -13.58 -1.62 10.20
N GLU A 164 -13.50 -2.85 9.70
CA GLU A 164 -12.42 -3.77 10.00
C GLU A 164 -12.12 -4.59 8.75
N TYR A 165 -10.84 -4.72 8.43
CA TYR A 165 -10.33 -5.46 7.27
C TYR A 165 -9.72 -6.79 7.67
N LEU A 166 -9.36 -6.98 8.94
CA LEU A 166 -8.82 -8.21 9.46
C LEU A 166 -9.93 -9.13 9.97
N PRO A 167 -9.82 -10.45 9.76
CA PRO A 167 -10.61 -11.38 10.55
C PRO A 167 -10.27 -11.20 12.03
N GLN A 168 -11.24 -11.49 12.90
CA GLN A 168 -11.00 -11.53 14.34
C GLN A 168 -9.83 -12.48 14.62
N PRO A 169 -8.82 -12.07 15.40
CA PRO A 169 -7.71 -12.95 15.76
C PRO A 169 -8.25 -14.24 16.37
N LYS A 170 -7.99 -15.35 15.70
CA LYS A 170 -8.20 -16.68 16.28
C LYS A 170 -6.90 -17.05 16.97
N PHE A 171 -6.96 -17.15 18.29
CA PHE A 171 -5.86 -17.69 19.10
C PHE A 171 -6.10 -19.17 19.36
N ASP A 172 -6.36 -19.92 18.29
CA ASP A 172 -6.33 -21.37 18.31
C ASP A 172 -4.87 -21.82 18.14
N LYS A 173 -4.33 -22.49 19.16
CA LYS A 173 -3.07 -23.21 19.01
C LYS A 173 -3.30 -24.35 18.02
N GLY A 174 -3.05 -24.18 16.71
CA GLY A 174 -3.44 -25.22 15.75
C GLY A 174 -2.84 -25.17 14.35
N ILE A 175 -1.68 -25.83 14.22
CA ILE A 175 -1.05 -26.47 13.05
C ILE A 175 -0.56 -25.53 11.93
N PHE A 176 0.77 -25.44 11.85
CA PHE A 176 1.56 -24.85 10.75
C PHE A 176 1.32 -25.54 9.41
#